data_AF-A0A9Q0ND25-F1
#
_entry.id   AF-A0A9Q0ND25-F1
#
_cell.length_a   1.000
_cell.length_b   1.000
_cell.length_c   1.000
_cell.angle_alpha   90.00
_cell.angle_beta   90.00
_cell.angle_gamma   90.00
#
_symmetry.space_group_name_H-M   'P 1'
#
loop_
_entity.id
_entity.type
_entity.pdbx_description
1 polymer ?
#
loop_
_entity_poly.entity_id
_entity_poly.type
_entity_poly.pdbx_seq_one_letter_code
_entity_poly.pdbx_strand_id
1 'polypeptide(L)'
;MSASTIIERIDVIESTARVEQLLETTSSADSIVEKVKKSKTFEWFYQRNYDKYFEFVKAKSEKSVLVQCLLCPPRKQLVCTINSAYNLTVHIKARLDRLVFNYIIDKVQPFSIVQSESFKEMVLSDKSKKLNIMSRDKLSLMLIREHNLLSNGQIDCYSKIDFFCLTTDLWSSRRRAFLGITIHWICPNSYSRQKNSLACRRVTGVHSSDVLARHIYEIIQFFKIPIRKILKIVTDGGTNFKKAFKEHQVECNEEDDDDDECEEDLASLLAESNSGEIFLPPQKRCASHSLCLVLTTDIKLKKPKKKKNAAPKRREKELTASEREFNEFRETVLDPVLEKCQKLFNKQSNSPKAADLVHSYLHRYLVTPSPTRWNSMFDSVSLVSELLDEKPKEMESVMTGLGLEKFSSRDREILKEYIEVTRNVADALDVLQGEVYMYQGVFSPTIHKMKQKINDLTDLKFCLPLKERILKSVEKRLYERRLFESDAAAPFVQIVPDAFVIIEDKADF
;
A
#
# COMPACT_ATOMS: atom_id res chain seq x y z
N MET A 1 21.28 45.53 12.10
CA MET A 1 22.46 44.64 12.08
C MET A 1 23.66 45.50 12.42
N SER A 2 24.48 45.10 13.40
CA SER A 2 25.73 45.81 13.70
C SER A 2 26.73 45.59 12.56
N ALA A 3 27.59 46.59 12.31
CA ALA A 3 28.62 46.52 11.27
C ALA A 3 29.56 45.30 11.43
N SER A 4 29.68 44.76 12.65
CA SER A 4 30.48 43.57 12.97
C SER A 4 30.00 42.30 12.27
N THR A 5 28.68 42.06 12.18
CA THR A 5 28.11 40.84 11.57
C THR A 5 28.26 40.83 10.04
N ILE A 6 28.48 42.00 9.44
CA ILE A 6 28.72 42.15 7.99
C ILE A 6 30.18 41.84 7.65
N ILE A 7 31.12 42.09 8.59
CA ILE A 7 32.55 41.88 8.39
C ILE A 7 32.90 40.38 8.44
N GLU A 8 32.40 39.63 9.43
CA GLU A 8 32.64 38.17 9.53
C GLU A 8 32.14 37.35 8.33
N ARG A 9 31.21 37.89 7.54
CA ARG A 9 30.65 37.22 6.36
C ARG A 9 31.41 37.53 5.06
N ILE A 10 32.32 38.50 5.07
CA ILE A 10 33.11 38.91 3.90
C ILE A 10 34.34 38.02 3.72
N ASP A 11 34.98 37.54 4.79
CA ASP A 11 36.14 36.64 4.75
C ASP A 11 35.86 35.32 4.01
N VAL A 12 34.60 34.88 3.97
CA VAL A 12 34.19 33.66 3.26
C VAL A 12 34.15 33.85 1.73
N ILE A 13 34.00 35.10 1.25
CA ILE A 13 33.89 35.44 -0.18
C ILE A 13 35.28 35.61 -0.85
N GLU A 14 36.35 35.75 -0.06
CA GLU A 14 37.72 35.99 -0.54
C GLU A 14 38.36 34.83 -1.32
N SER A 15 37.70 33.67 -1.44
CA SER A 15 38.27 32.46 -2.09
C SER A 15 37.94 32.27 -3.58
N THR A 16 37.45 33.30 -4.30
CA THR A 16 37.16 33.16 -5.73
C THR A 16 38.23 33.77 -6.64
N ALA A 17 38.72 32.96 -7.59
CA ALA A 17 39.84 33.19 -8.53
C ALA A 17 39.78 34.47 -9.40
N ARG A 18 38.75 35.32 -9.23
CA ARG A 18 38.62 36.61 -9.92
C ARG A 18 39.04 37.79 -9.05
N VAL A 19 39.24 37.58 -7.74
CA VAL A 19 39.84 38.56 -6.81
C VAL A 19 41.36 38.59 -6.97
N GLU A 20 42.00 37.44 -7.18
CA GLU A 20 43.45 37.35 -7.46
C GLU A 20 43.87 38.12 -8.72
N GLN A 21 43.06 38.06 -9.78
CA GLN A 21 43.33 38.78 -11.03
C GLN A 21 43.13 40.31 -10.93
N LEU A 22 42.49 40.80 -9.86
CA LEU A 22 42.30 42.23 -9.57
C LEU A 22 43.31 42.76 -8.56
N LEU A 23 44.09 41.89 -7.90
CA LEU A 23 45.13 42.25 -6.93
C LEU A 23 46.45 42.70 -7.58
N GLU A 24 46.66 42.42 -8.87
CA GLU A 24 47.90 42.77 -9.58
C GLU A 24 47.99 44.26 -10.01
N THR A 25 46.90 45.03 -9.92
CA THR A 25 46.88 46.46 -10.30
C THR A 25 46.33 47.35 -9.18
N THR A 26 47.16 47.55 -8.15
CA THR A 26 47.20 48.65 -7.17
C THR A 26 46.10 48.84 -6.09
N SER A 27 46.62 49.14 -4.88
CA SER A 27 46.02 49.70 -3.66
C SER A 27 44.99 48.85 -2.90
N SER A 28 45.49 48.17 -1.85
CA SER A 28 44.82 47.44 -0.75
C SER A 28 43.43 46.87 -1.04
N ALA A 29 43.27 45.55 -0.84
CA ALA A 29 41.98 44.86 -0.87
C ALA A 29 40.87 45.62 -0.12
N ASP A 30 41.22 46.33 0.97
CA ASP A 30 40.33 47.18 1.76
C ASP A 30 39.69 48.33 0.98
N SER A 31 40.40 48.94 0.02
CA SER A 31 39.92 50.06 -0.81
C SER A 31 38.88 49.61 -1.84
N ILE A 32 39.07 48.42 -2.42
CA ILE A 32 38.14 47.82 -3.36
C ILE A 32 36.87 47.39 -2.61
N VAL A 33 37.02 46.79 -1.43
CA VAL A 33 35.91 46.43 -0.54
C VAL A 33 35.11 47.67 -0.12
N GLU A 34 35.76 48.78 0.22
CA GLU A 34 35.09 50.06 0.51
C GLU A 34 34.30 50.61 -0.70
N LYS A 35 34.85 50.53 -1.92
CA LYS A 35 34.16 50.97 -3.14
C LYS A 35 32.97 50.08 -3.49
N VAL A 36 33.07 48.77 -3.29
CA VAL A 36 31.96 47.83 -3.48
C VAL A 36 30.86 48.04 -2.43
N LYS A 37 31.24 48.29 -1.16
CA LYS A 37 30.31 48.66 -0.07
C LYS A 37 29.56 49.98 -0.35
N LYS A 38 30.21 50.95 -1.02
CA LYS A 38 29.63 52.23 -1.44
C LYS A 38 28.86 52.18 -2.77
N SER A 39 28.83 51.03 -3.45
CA SER A 39 28.07 50.88 -4.69
C SER A 39 26.57 50.80 -4.41
N LYS A 40 25.77 51.58 -5.14
CA LYS A 40 24.29 51.54 -5.10
C LYS A 40 23.72 50.13 -5.28
N THR A 41 24.44 49.24 -5.98
CA THR A 41 24.09 47.82 -6.17
C THR A 41 24.14 47.00 -4.88
N PHE A 42 25.18 47.20 -4.06
CA PHE A 42 25.41 46.45 -2.83
C PHE A 42 24.42 46.92 -1.77
N GLU A 43 24.29 48.22 -1.58
CA GLU A 43 23.39 48.83 -0.60
C GLU A 43 21.92 48.41 -0.82
N TRP A 44 21.46 48.40 -2.08
CA TRP A 44 20.10 47.98 -2.44
C TRP A 44 19.75 46.56 -1.99
N PHE A 45 20.69 45.62 -2.08
CA PHE A 45 20.46 44.21 -1.80
C PHE A 45 20.25 43.96 -0.29
N TYR A 46 21.07 44.59 0.56
CA TYR A 46 21.00 44.45 2.02
C TYR A 46 19.87 45.28 2.64
N GLN A 47 19.59 46.48 2.13
CA GLN A 47 18.47 47.32 2.62
C GLN A 47 17.10 46.63 2.47
N ARG A 48 16.97 45.68 1.54
CA ARG A 48 15.73 44.94 1.29
C ARG A 48 15.64 43.60 2.01
N ASN A 49 16.56 43.25 2.92
CA ASN A 49 16.58 41.99 3.69
C ASN A 49 16.54 40.73 2.79
N TYR A 50 17.24 40.72 1.66
CA TYR A 50 17.36 39.52 0.80
C TYR A 50 18.56 38.65 1.16
N ASP A 51 19.46 39.13 1.99
CA ASP A 51 20.64 38.46 2.53
C ASP A 51 20.34 37.15 3.29
N LYS A 52 19.14 37.03 3.88
CA LYS A 52 18.65 35.76 4.47
C LYS A 52 18.38 34.66 3.45
N TYR A 53 18.07 35.05 2.22
CA TYR A 53 17.57 34.16 1.17
C TYR A 53 18.58 33.97 0.03
N PHE A 54 19.41 34.99 -0.18
CA PHE A 54 20.31 35.10 -1.29
C PHE A 54 21.65 35.66 -0.82
N GLU A 55 22.70 35.26 -1.50
CA GLU A 55 24.05 35.79 -1.36
C GLU A 55 24.38 36.58 -2.63
N PHE A 56 24.98 37.76 -2.46
CA PHE A 56 25.45 38.54 -3.60
C PHE A 56 26.68 37.86 -4.20
N VAL A 57 26.70 37.68 -5.53
CA VAL A 57 27.85 37.08 -6.22
C VAL A 57 28.68 38.15 -6.90
N LYS A 58 28.07 38.92 -7.82
CA LYS A 58 28.76 40.00 -8.55
C LYS A 58 27.77 40.95 -9.23
N ALA A 59 28.23 42.15 -9.55
CA ALA A 59 27.55 43.01 -10.51
C ALA A 59 27.68 42.42 -11.92
N LYS A 60 26.57 42.34 -12.66
CA LYS A 60 26.58 41.97 -14.09
C LYS A 60 26.64 43.22 -14.99
N SER A 61 26.02 44.31 -14.54
CA SER A 61 26.08 45.63 -15.17
C SER A 61 25.75 46.69 -14.12
N GLU A 62 25.83 47.97 -14.49
CA GLU A 62 25.41 49.10 -13.64
C GLU A 62 23.95 49.00 -13.14
N LYS A 63 23.12 48.18 -13.80
CA LYS A 63 21.69 48.04 -13.52
C LYS A 63 21.28 46.64 -13.06
N SER A 64 22.21 45.68 -13.00
CA SER A 64 21.88 44.28 -12.69
C SER A 64 22.94 43.58 -11.84
N VAL A 65 22.47 42.70 -10.96
CA VAL A 65 23.29 41.92 -10.05
C VAL A 65 23.01 40.44 -10.20
N LEU A 66 24.05 39.64 -10.02
CA LEU A 66 23.97 38.19 -9.92
C LEU A 66 23.95 37.82 -8.45
N VAL A 67 22.92 37.06 -8.06
CA VAL A 67 22.75 36.58 -6.69
C VAL A 67 22.57 35.07 -6.68
N GLN A 68 22.92 34.45 -5.57
CA GLN A 68 22.92 33.01 -5.37
C GLN A 68 21.88 32.67 -4.30
N CYS A 69 20.89 31.83 -4.63
CA CYS A 69 19.89 31.40 -3.65
C CYS A 69 20.53 30.48 -2.61
N LEU A 70 20.43 30.86 -1.33
CA LEU A 70 20.90 30.09 -0.18
C LEU A 70 19.99 28.91 0.14
N LEU A 71 18.73 28.97 -0.31
CA LEU A 71 17.75 27.94 0.00
C LEU A 71 17.81 26.74 -0.96
N CYS A 72 18.29 26.90 -2.20
CA CYS A 72 18.25 25.85 -3.22
C CYS A 72 19.41 24.85 -3.09
N PRO A 73 19.14 23.53 -3.16
CA PRO A 73 20.16 22.51 -3.48
C PRO A 73 19.99 21.99 -4.92
N PRO A 74 20.99 22.11 -5.82
CA PRO A 74 22.19 22.95 -5.70
C PRO A 74 21.83 24.44 -5.68
N ARG A 75 22.74 25.28 -5.16
CA ARG A 75 22.51 26.72 -5.07
C ARG A 75 22.24 27.27 -6.48
N LYS A 76 21.10 27.94 -6.65
CA LYS A 76 20.68 28.49 -7.96
C LYS A 76 21.11 29.96 -8.10
N GLN A 77 21.75 30.30 -9.21
CA GLN A 77 22.08 31.69 -9.55
C GLN A 77 20.93 32.38 -10.27
N LEU A 78 20.67 33.64 -9.92
CA LEU A 78 19.60 34.46 -10.45
C LEU A 78 20.13 35.84 -10.76
N VAL A 79 19.64 36.42 -11.86
CA VAL A 79 19.90 37.82 -12.21
C VAL A 79 18.70 38.65 -11.79
N CYS A 80 18.94 39.74 -11.07
CA CYS A 80 17.92 40.74 -10.78
C CYS A 80 18.40 42.14 -11.14
N THR A 81 17.44 43.00 -11.49
CA THR A 81 17.71 44.42 -11.73
C THR A 81 17.66 45.16 -10.40
N ILE A 82 18.54 46.14 -10.23
CA ILE A 82 18.64 46.91 -8.96
C ILE A 82 17.34 47.68 -8.69
N ASN A 83 16.50 47.92 -9.70
CA ASN A 83 15.23 48.61 -9.49
C ASN A 83 14.06 47.65 -9.17
N SER A 84 14.23 46.33 -9.35
CA SER A 84 13.17 45.34 -9.15
C SER A 84 13.65 44.03 -8.55
N ALA A 85 13.09 43.68 -7.39
CA ALA A 85 13.32 42.40 -6.74
C ALA A 85 12.29 41.32 -7.15
N TYR A 86 11.50 41.56 -8.21
CA TYR A 86 10.42 40.67 -8.63
C TYR A 86 10.89 39.24 -8.85
N ASN A 87 11.99 39.05 -9.60
CA ASN A 87 12.55 37.72 -9.88
C ASN A 87 12.93 36.96 -8.61
N LEU A 88 13.44 37.67 -7.59
CA LEU A 88 13.83 37.08 -6.31
C LEU A 88 12.60 36.66 -5.50
N THR A 89 11.59 37.52 -5.43
CA THR A 89 10.32 37.20 -4.75
C THR A 89 9.60 36.04 -5.44
N VAL A 90 9.54 36.02 -6.77
CA VAL A 90 8.96 34.92 -7.55
C VAL A 90 9.71 33.61 -7.28
N HIS A 91 11.05 33.66 -7.21
CA HIS A 91 11.85 32.49 -6.90
C HIS A 91 11.58 31.94 -5.49
N ILE A 92 11.59 32.79 -4.45
CA ILE A 92 11.27 32.37 -3.08
C ILE A 92 9.86 31.79 -3.02
N LYS A 93 8.89 32.46 -3.64
CA LYS A 93 7.49 32.03 -3.68
C LYS A 93 7.33 30.67 -4.36
N ALA A 94 7.98 30.45 -5.51
CA ALA A 94 7.95 29.17 -6.21
C ALA A 94 8.55 28.04 -5.37
N ARG A 95 9.63 28.33 -4.63
CA ARG A 95 10.22 27.37 -3.71
C ARG A 95 9.28 27.06 -2.53
N LEU A 96 8.71 28.07 -1.90
CA LEU A 96 7.73 27.91 -0.83
C LEU A 96 6.56 27.04 -1.30
N ASP A 97 6.05 27.32 -2.49
CA ASP A 97 4.99 26.55 -3.11
C ASP A 97 5.39 25.09 -3.30
N ARG A 98 6.60 24.81 -3.79
CA ARG A 98 7.06 23.42 -3.94
C ARG A 98 7.20 22.71 -2.60
N LEU A 99 7.68 23.38 -1.56
CA LEU A 99 7.82 22.79 -0.21
C LEU A 99 6.46 22.46 0.41
N VAL A 100 5.50 23.39 0.33
CA VAL A 100 4.13 23.16 0.80
C VAL A 100 3.46 22.05 0.00
N PHE A 101 3.64 22.03 -1.33
CA PHE A 101 3.15 20.96 -2.19
C PHE A 101 3.70 19.60 -1.74
N ASN A 102 5.02 19.47 -1.63
CA ASN A 102 5.67 18.22 -1.21
C ASN A 102 5.16 17.77 0.16
N TYR A 103 5.09 18.66 1.15
CA TYR A 103 4.55 18.34 2.47
C TYR A 103 3.12 17.77 2.38
N ILE A 104 2.26 18.39 1.58
CA ILE A 104 0.87 17.95 1.40
C ILE A 104 0.82 16.56 0.77
N ILE A 105 1.65 16.30 -0.25
CA ILE A 105 1.67 15.00 -0.94
C ILE A 105 2.30 13.92 -0.05
N ASP A 106 3.50 14.16 0.47
CA ASP A 106 4.29 13.21 1.26
C ASP A 106 3.58 12.80 2.55
N LYS A 107 2.79 13.71 3.14
CA LYS A 107 2.02 13.46 4.37
C LYS A 107 0.53 13.28 4.12
N VAL A 108 0.09 13.17 2.86
CA VAL A 108 -1.29 12.93 2.45
C VAL A 108 -2.28 13.87 3.16
N GLN A 109 -1.96 15.16 3.18
CA GLN A 109 -2.74 16.18 3.88
C GLN A 109 -3.94 16.64 3.03
N PRO A 110 -5.04 17.07 3.68
CA PRO A 110 -6.18 17.64 2.96
C PRO A 110 -5.79 18.95 2.29
N PHE A 111 -6.26 19.18 1.07
CA PHE A 111 -5.94 20.39 0.31
C PHE A 111 -6.46 21.67 0.96
N SER A 112 -7.45 21.57 1.85
CA SER A 112 -7.96 22.69 2.64
C SER A 112 -6.95 23.22 3.66
N ILE A 113 -5.87 22.50 3.94
CA ILE A 113 -4.85 22.93 4.91
C ILE A 113 -4.23 24.29 4.54
N VAL A 114 -4.08 24.59 3.23
CA VAL A 114 -3.56 25.88 2.76
C VAL A 114 -4.51 27.05 3.04
N GLN A 115 -5.76 26.77 3.44
CA GLN A 115 -6.76 27.76 3.81
C GLN A 115 -6.79 27.99 5.33
N SER A 116 -6.22 27.08 6.14
CA SER A 116 -6.14 27.21 7.60
C SER A 116 -5.28 28.41 8.00
N GLU A 117 -5.79 29.24 8.91
CA GLU A 117 -5.08 30.44 9.34
C GLU A 117 -3.84 30.11 10.17
N SER A 118 -3.93 29.15 11.09
CA SER A 118 -2.78 28.67 11.87
C SER A 118 -1.67 28.10 10.99
N PHE A 119 -2.03 27.39 9.92
CA PHE A 119 -1.06 26.90 8.94
C PHE A 119 -0.39 28.05 8.18
N LYS A 120 -1.17 29.08 7.79
CA LYS A 120 -0.62 30.29 7.16
C LYS A 120 0.35 31.01 8.07
N GLU A 121 0.00 31.22 9.32
CA GLU A 121 0.86 31.86 10.31
C GLU A 121 2.17 31.10 10.51
N MET A 122 2.10 29.76 10.62
CA MET A 122 3.28 28.90 10.76
C MET A 122 4.23 29.04 9.56
N VAL A 123 3.69 28.92 8.34
CA VAL A 123 4.48 28.92 7.10
C VAL A 123 4.95 30.33 6.71
N LEU A 124 4.17 31.37 7.03
CA LEU A 124 4.47 32.78 6.75
C LEU A 124 5.01 33.53 7.99
N SER A 125 5.66 32.80 8.90
CA SER A 125 6.22 33.37 10.13
C SER A 125 7.25 34.48 9.86
N ASP A 126 8.01 34.39 8.76
CA ASP A 126 8.86 35.49 8.31
C ASP A 126 8.06 36.59 7.60
N LYS A 127 7.65 37.60 8.36
CA LYS A 127 6.93 38.78 7.88
C LYS A 127 7.81 39.78 7.10
N SER A 128 9.12 39.53 6.97
CA SER A 128 10.03 40.41 6.23
C SER A 128 9.74 40.46 4.73
N LYS A 129 9.03 39.45 4.20
CA LYS A 129 8.56 39.41 2.81
C LYS A 129 7.04 39.27 2.78
N LYS A 130 6.40 40.05 1.90
CA LYS A 130 4.96 39.91 1.59
C LYS A 130 4.73 38.67 0.71
N LEU A 131 4.93 37.49 1.30
CA LEU A 131 4.62 36.21 0.66
C LEU A 131 3.21 35.77 1.05
N ASN A 132 2.55 35.08 0.12
CA ASN A 132 1.26 34.44 0.35
C ASN A 132 1.41 32.95 0.12
N ILE A 133 0.60 32.12 0.77
CA ILE A 133 0.50 30.69 0.44
C ILE A 133 -0.28 30.51 -0.86
N MET A 134 -0.01 29.43 -1.59
CA MET A 134 -0.80 29.07 -2.76
C MET A 134 -2.28 28.88 -2.43
N SER A 135 -3.16 29.21 -3.37
CA SER A 135 -4.55 28.84 -3.27
C SER A 135 -4.75 27.33 -3.44
N ARG A 136 -5.90 26.82 -3.00
CA ARG A 136 -6.32 25.44 -3.23
C ARG A 136 -6.38 25.09 -4.73
N ASP A 137 -6.76 26.05 -5.57
CA ASP A 137 -6.82 25.83 -7.02
C ASP A 137 -5.42 25.70 -7.62
N LYS A 138 -4.49 26.56 -7.20
CA LYS A 138 -3.08 26.45 -7.61
C LYS A 138 -2.48 25.12 -7.15
N LEU A 139 -2.76 24.69 -5.92
CA LEU A 139 -2.35 23.37 -5.42
C LEU A 139 -2.89 22.23 -6.30
N SER A 140 -4.17 22.31 -6.68
CA SER A 140 -4.83 21.30 -7.52
C SER A 140 -4.23 21.27 -8.94
N LEU A 141 -3.97 22.43 -9.53
CA LEU A 141 -3.30 22.53 -10.84
C LEU A 141 -1.86 21.99 -10.79
N MET A 142 -1.13 22.25 -9.70
CA MET A 142 0.20 21.67 -9.50
C MET A 142 0.13 20.14 -9.42
N LEU A 143 -0.83 19.58 -8.68
CA LEU A 143 -1.01 18.13 -8.61
C LEU A 143 -1.29 17.54 -9.99
N ILE A 144 -2.23 18.12 -10.74
CA ILE A 144 -2.58 17.65 -12.10
C ILE A 144 -1.36 17.67 -13.01
N ARG A 145 -0.56 18.75 -12.94
CA ARG A 145 0.66 18.87 -13.74
C ARG A 145 1.69 17.81 -13.38
N GLU A 146 1.96 17.60 -12.11
CA GLU A 146 2.91 16.57 -11.65
C GLU A 146 2.42 15.18 -12.00
N HIS A 147 1.13 14.90 -11.81
CA HIS A 147 0.53 13.63 -12.21
C HIS A 147 0.70 13.38 -13.71
N ASN A 148 0.41 14.35 -14.57
CA ASN A 148 0.57 14.20 -16.01
C ASN A 148 2.02 13.98 -16.42
N LEU A 149 2.97 14.69 -15.80
CA LEU A 149 4.41 14.50 -16.06
C LEU A 149 4.87 13.10 -15.66
N LEU A 150 4.47 12.63 -14.48
CA LEU A 150 4.81 11.28 -14.00
C LEU A 150 4.15 10.19 -14.85
N SER A 151 2.86 10.34 -15.18
CA SER A 151 2.12 9.40 -16.02
C SER A 151 2.72 9.30 -17.41
N ASN A 152 3.12 10.41 -18.03
CA ASN A 152 3.81 10.39 -19.33
C ASN A 152 5.16 9.66 -19.25
N GLY A 153 5.97 9.95 -18.21
CA GLY A 153 7.22 9.23 -18.00
C GLY A 153 7.01 7.72 -17.76
N GLN A 154 5.93 7.34 -17.07
CA GLN A 154 5.55 5.94 -16.89
C GLN A 154 5.12 5.27 -18.21
N ILE A 155 4.33 5.95 -19.04
CA ILE A 155 3.94 5.46 -20.39
C ILE A 155 5.20 5.18 -21.22
N ASP A 156 6.16 6.12 -21.24
CA ASP A 156 7.43 5.95 -21.95
C ASP A 156 8.24 4.76 -21.41
N CYS A 157 8.23 4.54 -20.10
CA CYS A 157 8.87 3.37 -19.48
C CYS A 157 8.16 2.07 -19.86
N TYR A 158 6.83 2.02 -19.79
CA TYR A 158 6.04 0.82 -20.08
C TYR A 158 6.14 0.40 -21.55
N SER A 159 6.35 1.34 -22.48
CA SER A 159 6.54 1.02 -23.90
C SER A 159 7.70 0.04 -24.16
N LYS A 160 8.71 0.03 -23.28
CA LYS A 160 9.94 -0.76 -23.37
C LYS A 160 9.88 -2.10 -22.64
N ILE A 161 8.77 -2.40 -21.98
CA ILE A 161 8.59 -3.63 -21.21
C ILE A 161 7.73 -4.58 -22.03
N ASP A 162 8.13 -5.85 -22.08
CA ASP A 162 7.46 -6.86 -22.89
C ASP A 162 6.24 -7.44 -22.19
N PHE A 163 6.36 -7.72 -20.89
CA PHE A 163 5.33 -8.38 -20.12
C PHE A 163 5.06 -7.72 -18.77
N PHE A 164 3.78 -7.71 -18.41
CA PHE A 164 3.27 -7.15 -17.18
C PHE A 164 2.38 -8.16 -16.45
N CYS A 165 2.31 -8.01 -15.12
CA CYS A 165 1.22 -8.54 -14.32
C CYS A 165 0.53 -7.40 -13.60
N LEU A 166 -0.79 -7.50 -13.48
CA LEU A 166 -1.58 -6.55 -12.71
C LEU A 166 -2.06 -7.20 -11.43
N THR A 167 -2.23 -6.38 -10.39
CA THR A 167 -2.94 -6.74 -9.16
C THR A 167 -4.02 -5.69 -8.95
N THR A 168 -5.23 -6.13 -8.61
CA THR A 168 -6.37 -5.23 -8.40
C THR A 168 -7.10 -5.58 -7.12
N ASP A 169 -7.47 -4.55 -6.37
CA ASP A 169 -8.21 -4.65 -5.12
C ASP A 169 -9.37 -3.65 -5.13
N LEU A 170 -10.51 -4.08 -4.57
CA LEU A 170 -11.72 -3.27 -4.46
C LEU A 170 -12.19 -3.32 -3.01
N TRP A 171 -11.97 -2.23 -2.29
CA TRP A 171 -12.39 -2.13 -0.90
C TRP A 171 -13.41 -1.01 -0.68
N SER A 172 -14.21 -1.17 0.37
CA SER A 172 -15.15 -0.16 0.84
C SER A 172 -14.69 0.42 2.17
N SER A 173 -14.69 1.75 2.29
CA SER A 173 -14.40 2.48 3.53
C SER A 173 -15.32 3.69 3.65
N ARG A 174 -15.93 3.87 4.84
CA ARG A 174 -16.79 5.03 5.16
C ARG A 174 -17.83 5.36 4.07
N ARG A 175 -18.57 4.35 3.60
CA ARG A 175 -19.59 4.43 2.52
C ARG A 175 -19.05 4.84 1.15
N ARG A 176 -17.76 4.64 0.90
CA ARG A 176 -17.10 4.87 -0.39
C ARG A 176 -16.39 3.60 -0.80
N ALA A 177 -16.32 3.33 -2.09
CA ALA A 177 -15.50 2.24 -2.62
C ALA A 177 -14.33 2.80 -3.43
N PHE A 178 -13.23 2.07 -3.42
CA PHE A 178 -12.00 2.42 -4.10
C PHE A 178 -11.45 1.20 -4.82
N LEU A 179 -11.07 1.40 -6.08
CA LEU A 179 -10.39 0.43 -6.92
C LEU A 179 -8.90 0.78 -6.96
N GLY A 180 -8.07 -0.09 -6.42
CA GLY A 180 -6.62 -0.03 -6.53
C GLY A 180 -6.15 -0.92 -7.69
N ILE A 181 -5.26 -0.41 -8.55
CA ILE A 181 -4.56 -1.23 -9.55
C ILE A 181 -3.08 -0.96 -9.43
N THR A 182 -2.29 -2.02 -9.34
CA THR A 182 -0.82 -1.97 -9.31
C THR A 182 -0.29 -2.84 -10.43
N ILE A 183 0.64 -2.29 -11.22
CA ILE A 183 1.37 -2.98 -12.27
C ILE A 183 2.70 -3.48 -11.74
N HIS A 184 3.10 -4.66 -12.20
CA HIS A 184 4.36 -5.31 -11.86
C HIS A 184 5.05 -5.77 -13.15
N TRP A 185 6.38 -5.66 -13.17
CA TRP A 185 7.20 -6.17 -14.27
C TRP A 185 8.59 -6.55 -13.75
N ILE A 186 9.35 -7.28 -14.55
CA ILE A 186 10.78 -7.51 -14.31
C ILE A 186 11.56 -6.48 -15.11
N CYS A 187 12.43 -5.72 -14.45
CA CYS A 187 13.29 -4.76 -15.12
C CYS A 187 14.31 -5.50 -16.01
N PRO A 188 14.32 -5.29 -17.34
CA PRO A 188 15.20 -6.06 -18.24
C PRO A 188 16.69 -5.96 -17.90
N ASN A 189 17.12 -4.81 -17.38
CA ASN A 189 18.53 -4.53 -17.11
C ASN A 189 19.02 -5.05 -15.75
N SER A 190 18.13 -5.19 -14.77
CA SER A 190 18.51 -5.56 -13.40
C SER A 190 17.91 -6.86 -12.91
N TYR A 191 16.98 -7.44 -13.68
CA TYR A 191 16.16 -8.60 -13.30
C TYR A 191 15.40 -8.45 -11.97
N SER A 192 15.35 -7.22 -11.44
CA SER A 192 14.60 -6.91 -10.23
C SER A 192 13.12 -6.74 -10.57
N ARG A 193 12.26 -7.24 -9.68
CA ARG A 193 10.82 -6.99 -9.78
C ARG A 193 10.53 -5.54 -9.42
N GLN A 194 9.89 -4.85 -10.33
CA GLN A 194 9.44 -3.48 -10.16
C GLN A 194 7.91 -3.46 -10.02
N LYS A 195 7.39 -2.46 -9.31
CA LYS A 195 5.96 -2.25 -9.12
C LYS A 195 5.63 -0.76 -9.13
N ASN A 196 4.50 -0.40 -9.73
CA ASN A 196 3.94 0.95 -9.69
C ASN A 196 2.43 0.90 -9.44
N SER A 197 1.92 1.85 -8.65
CA SER A 197 0.46 2.04 -8.55
C SER A 197 -0.02 2.77 -9.81
N LEU A 198 -0.92 2.14 -10.57
CA LEU A 198 -1.59 2.77 -11.71
C LEU A 198 -2.76 3.63 -11.25
N ALA A 199 -3.51 3.17 -10.25
CA ALA A 199 -4.69 3.89 -9.79
C ALA A 199 -5.06 3.57 -8.34
N CYS A 200 -5.63 4.57 -7.68
CA CYS A 200 -6.50 4.42 -6.51
C CYS A 200 -7.78 5.22 -6.80
N ARG A 201 -8.70 4.62 -7.55
CA ARG A 201 -9.85 5.31 -8.15
C ARG A 201 -11.10 5.13 -7.29
N ARG A 202 -11.77 6.24 -6.97
CA ARG A 202 -13.08 6.17 -6.30
C ARG A 202 -14.12 5.59 -7.27
N VAL A 203 -14.82 4.55 -6.84
CA VAL A 203 -15.96 3.98 -7.57
C VAL A 203 -17.25 4.50 -6.93
N THR A 204 -18.08 5.18 -7.71
CA THR A 204 -19.35 5.78 -7.26
C THR A 204 -20.54 4.99 -7.78
N GLY A 205 -21.64 4.99 -7.03
CA GLY A 205 -22.87 4.29 -7.43
C GLY A 205 -22.77 2.78 -7.28
N VAL A 206 -23.49 2.05 -8.14
CA VAL A 206 -23.56 0.59 -8.10
C VAL A 206 -22.24 -0.01 -8.54
N HIS A 207 -21.64 -0.86 -7.71
CA HIS A 207 -20.42 -1.61 -8.02
C HIS A 207 -20.71 -2.85 -8.87
N SER A 208 -21.35 -2.67 -10.03
CA SER A 208 -21.62 -3.80 -10.95
C SER A 208 -20.33 -4.32 -11.58
N SER A 209 -20.39 -5.55 -12.13
CA SER A 209 -19.30 -6.13 -12.90
C SER A 209 -18.88 -5.24 -14.06
N ASP A 210 -19.84 -4.67 -14.79
CA ASP A 210 -19.58 -3.81 -15.95
C ASP A 210 -18.89 -2.51 -15.56
N VAL A 211 -19.26 -1.92 -14.41
CA VAL A 211 -18.60 -0.72 -13.89
C VAL A 211 -17.15 -1.00 -13.53
N LEU A 212 -16.90 -2.16 -12.92
CA LEU A 212 -15.56 -2.58 -12.57
C LEU A 212 -14.70 -2.86 -13.81
N ALA A 213 -15.23 -3.62 -14.78
CA ALA A 213 -14.55 -3.93 -16.04
C ALA A 213 -14.15 -2.65 -16.79
N ARG A 214 -15.09 -1.70 -16.94
CA ARG A 214 -14.82 -0.41 -17.59
C ARG A 214 -13.73 0.38 -16.88
N HIS A 215 -13.77 0.45 -15.54
CA HIS A 215 -12.73 1.18 -14.81
C HIS A 215 -11.34 0.54 -14.98
N ILE A 216 -11.24 -0.79 -14.95
CA ILE A 216 -9.98 -1.50 -15.20
C ILE A 216 -9.47 -1.20 -16.61
N TYR A 217 -10.34 -1.33 -17.61
CA TYR A 217 -10.03 -1.06 -19.00
C TYR A 217 -9.58 0.39 -19.23
N GLU A 218 -10.34 1.38 -18.76
CA GLU A 218 -9.98 2.81 -18.85
C GLU A 218 -8.61 3.11 -18.25
N ILE A 219 -8.24 2.46 -17.14
CA ILE A 219 -6.93 2.66 -16.50
C ILE A 219 -5.82 2.06 -17.37
N ILE A 220 -6.01 0.86 -17.91
CA ILE A 220 -5.05 0.22 -18.83
C ILE A 220 -4.85 1.08 -20.07
N GLN A 221 -5.94 1.58 -20.66
CA GLN A 221 -5.91 2.45 -21.84
C GLN A 221 -5.27 3.81 -21.55
N PHE A 222 -5.52 4.41 -20.38
CA PHE A 222 -4.90 5.68 -19.98
C PHE A 222 -3.36 5.59 -19.99
N PHE A 223 -2.81 4.47 -19.52
CA PHE A 223 -1.37 4.21 -19.54
C PHE A 223 -0.86 3.61 -20.86
N LYS A 224 -1.72 3.47 -21.88
CA LYS A 224 -1.41 2.91 -23.19
C LYS A 224 -0.72 1.54 -23.12
N ILE A 225 -1.11 0.72 -22.15
CA ILE A 225 -0.55 -0.62 -21.97
C ILE A 225 -1.32 -1.58 -22.89
N PRO A 226 -0.66 -2.24 -23.85
CA PRO A 226 -1.34 -3.22 -24.70
C PRO A 226 -1.82 -4.41 -23.88
N ILE A 227 -3.09 -4.83 -24.06
CA ILE A 227 -3.67 -5.95 -23.31
C ILE A 227 -2.86 -7.24 -23.50
N ARG A 228 -2.37 -7.50 -24.72
CA ARG A 228 -1.49 -8.64 -25.03
C ARG A 228 -0.21 -8.72 -24.22
N LYS A 229 0.28 -7.58 -23.71
CA LYS A 229 1.47 -7.53 -22.84
C LYS A 229 1.14 -7.83 -21.38
N ILE A 230 -0.13 -7.95 -21.00
CA ILE A 230 -0.56 -8.25 -19.64
C ILE A 230 -0.83 -9.75 -19.53
N LEU A 231 0.10 -10.49 -18.95
CA LEU A 231 0.01 -11.95 -18.83
C LEU A 231 -1.18 -12.39 -17.98
N LYS A 232 -1.31 -11.81 -16.78
CA LYS A 232 -2.42 -12.07 -15.86
C LYS A 232 -2.74 -10.83 -15.02
N ILE A 233 -3.99 -10.71 -14.61
CA ILE A 233 -4.43 -9.80 -13.55
C ILE A 233 -4.91 -10.59 -12.34
N VAL A 234 -4.28 -10.34 -11.19
CA VAL A 234 -4.63 -10.98 -9.93
C VAL A 234 -5.72 -10.19 -9.22
N THR A 235 -6.85 -10.82 -8.94
CA THR A 235 -7.98 -10.21 -8.23
C THR A 235 -8.36 -11.02 -7.00
N ASP A 236 -9.12 -10.44 -6.07
CA ASP A 236 -9.77 -11.22 -5.02
C ASP A 236 -10.88 -12.15 -5.60
N GLY A 237 -11.44 -12.99 -4.72
CA GLY A 237 -12.50 -13.94 -5.07
C GLY A 237 -13.91 -13.33 -5.09
N GLY A 238 -14.03 -12.00 -5.07
CA GLY A 238 -15.28 -11.26 -5.03
C GLY A 238 -16.19 -11.57 -6.22
N THR A 239 -17.49 -11.57 -5.98
CA THR A 239 -18.49 -11.89 -7.02
C THR A 239 -18.45 -10.91 -8.19
N ASN A 240 -18.13 -9.64 -7.92
CA ASN A 240 -18.07 -8.58 -8.93
C ASN A 240 -16.91 -8.83 -9.90
N PHE A 241 -15.73 -9.18 -9.38
CA PHE A 241 -14.58 -9.57 -10.21
C PHE A 241 -14.88 -10.82 -11.01
N LYS A 242 -15.39 -11.89 -10.38
CA LYS A 242 -15.73 -13.13 -11.09
C LYS A 242 -16.67 -12.91 -12.26
N LYS A 243 -17.69 -12.06 -12.08
CA LYS A 243 -18.66 -11.76 -13.14
C LYS A 243 -18.02 -10.89 -14.23
N ALA A 244 -17.28 -9.84 -13.86
CA ALA A 244 -16.60 -8.96 -14.80
C ALA A 244 -15.63 -9.72 -15.72
N PHE A 245 -14.78 -10.56 -15.15
CA PHE A 245 -13.80 -11.32 -15.93
C PHE A 245 -14.45 -12.47 -16.71
N LYS A 246 -15.54 -13.07 -16.22
CA LYS A 246 -16.29 -14.05 -17.01
C LYS A 246 -16.87 -13.43 -18.31
N GLU A 247 -17.26 -12.16 -18.26
CA GLU A 247 -17.95 -11.49 -19.37
C GLU A 247 -17.01 -10.77 -20.33
N HIS A 248 -15.86 -10.27 -19.85
CA HIS A 248 -15.02 -9.33 -20.60
C HIS A 248 -13.56 -9.78 -20.75
N GLN A 249 -13.14 -10.92 -20.19
CA GLN A 249 -11.75 -11.36 -20.37
C GLN A 249 -11.51 -11.88 -21.78
N VAL A 250 -10.32 -11.60 -22.31
CA VAL A 250 -9.85 -12.22 -23.55
C VAL A 250 -9.56 -13.70 -23.27
N GLU A 251 -10.12 -14.60 -24.09
CA GLU A 251 -9.79 -16.02 -24.06
C GLU A 251 -8.35 -16.18 -24.57
N CYS A 252 -7.47 -16.72 -23.73
CA CYS A 252 -6.22 -17.28 -24.23
C CYS A 252 -6.54 -18.72 -24.58
N ASN A 253 -6.46 -19.08 -25.86
CA ASN A 253 -6.43 -20.48 -26.27
C ASN A 253 -5.12 -21.07 -25.73
N GLU A 254 -5.12 -21.47 -24.46
CA GLU A 254 -4.19 -22.46 -23.93
C GLU A 254 -4.89 -23.82 -24.14
N GLU A 255 -5.12 -24.20 -25.41
CA GLU A 255 -5.38 -25.59 -25.79
C GLU A 255 -4.12 -26.08 -26.53
N ASP A 256 -3.46 -27.03 -25.87
CA ASP A 256 -2.45 -27.96 -26.36
C ASP A 256 -1.07 -27.42 -26.77
N ASP A 257 -0.06 -27.88 -26.02
CA ASP A 257 1.33 -28.04 -26.47
C ASP A 257 1.31 -28.81 -27.81
N ASP A 258 1.54 -28.11 -28.91
CA ASP A 258 2.29 -28.53 -30.11
C ASP A 258 1.86 -27.66 -31.31
N ASP A 259 2.51 -26.51 -31.48
CA ASP A 259 3.00 -25.96 -32.76
C ASP A 259 3.19 -24.43 -32.69
N ASP A 260 4.34 -24.00 -33.20
CA ASP A 260 4.66 -22.61 -33.53
C ASP A 260 3.59 -22.05 -34.50
N GLU A 261 2.82 -21.05 -34.06
CA GLU A 261 2.18 -19.94 -34.81
C GLU A 261 0.80 -19.56 -34.22
N CYS A 262 0.76 -18.68 -33.22
CA CYS A 262 -0.50 -18.14 -32.67
C CYS A 262 -0.43 -16.62 -32.38
N GLU A 263 0.35 -15.85 -33.14
CA GLU A 263 0.37 -14.37 -33.02
C GLU A 263 -0.82 -13.68 -33.73
N GLU A 264 -1.49 -14.32 -34.69
CA GLU A 264 -2.46 -13.64 -35.57
C GLU A 264 -3.85 -13.42 -34.95
N ASP A 265 -4.34 -14.30 -34.07
CA ASP A 265 -5.75 -14.28 -33.64
C ASP A 265 -6.07 -13.24 -32.55
N LEU A 266 -5.11 -12.91 -31.68
CA LEU A 266 -5.30 -11.84 -30.69
C LEU A 266 -5.13 -10.45 -31.31
N ALA A 267 -4.31 -10.35 -32.36
CA ALA A 267 -4.09 -9.12 -33.09
C ALA A 267 -5.30 -8.75 -33.95
N SER A 268 -5.97 -9.73 -34.57
CA SER A 268 -7.20 -9.53 -35.35
C SER A 268 -8.38 -9.11 -34.46
N LEU A 269 -8.61 -9.77 -33.32
CA LEU A 269 -9.66 -9.39 -32.34
C LEU A 269 -9.48 -7.97 -31.78
N LEU A 270 -8.24 -7.53 -31.57
CA LEU A 270 -7.94 -6.17 -31.11
C LEU A 270 -7.94 -5.15 -32.26
N ALA A 271 -7.59 -5.54 -33.49
CA ALA A 271 -7.57 -4.65 -34.65
C ALA A 271 -8.96 -4.35 -35.23
N GLU A 272 -9.95 -5.23 -35.02
CA GLU A 272 -11.35 -5.00 -35.43
C GLU A 272 -12.15 -4.14 -34.44
N SER A 273 -11.59 -3.77 -33.30
CA SER A 273 -12.27 -3.04 -32.23
C SER A 273 -12.40 -1.52 -32.49
N ASN A 274 -13.16 -1.15 -33.53
CA ASN A 274 -13.64 0.21 -33.77
C ASN A 274 -15.01 0.49 -33.11
N SER A 275 -15.38 -0.27 -32.07
CA SER A 275 -16.59 -0.06 -31.27
C SER A 275 -16.26 -0.22 -29.79
N GLY A 276 -17.00 0.47 -28.89
CA GLY A 276 -16.69 0.63 -27.46
C GLY A 276 -16.76 -0.63 -26.58
N GLU A 277 -16.25 -1.75 -27.07
CA GLU A 277 -16.14 -3.04 -26.42
C GLU A 277 -14.99 -3.05 -25.39
N ILE A 278 -15.22 -3.75 -24.28
CA ILE A 278 -14.30 -3.78 -23.14
C ILE A 278 -13.59 -5.12 -23.12
N PHE A 279 -12.26 -5.08 -23.21
CA PHE A 279 -11.41 -6.26 -23.11
C PHE A 279 -10.59 -6.21 -21.83
N LEU A 280 -10.65 -7.28 -21.04
CA LEU A 280 -9.86 -7.44 -19.83
C LEU A 280 -8.76 -8.50 -20.05
N PRO A 281 -7.58 -8.31 -19.45
CA PRO A 281 -6.53 -9.32 -19.50
C PRO A 281 -6.95 -10.58 -18.70
N PRO A 282 -6.27 -11.72 -18.91
CA PRO A 282 -6.68 -12.98 -18.32
C PRO A 282 -6.60 -12.95 -16.79
N GLN A 283 -7.63 -13.49 -16.14
CA GLN A 283 -7.76 -13.39 -14.68
C GLN A 283 -7.00 -14.51 -13.95
N LYS A 284 -6.35 -14.16 -12.84
CA LYS A 284 -5.91 -15.11 -11.80
C LYS A 284 -6.51 -14.73 -10.46
N ARG A 285 -6.97 -15.71 -9.68
CA ARG A 285 -7.49 -15.41 -8.32
C ARG A 285 -6.35 -15.34 -7.32
N CYS A 286 -6.48 -14.42 -6.38
CA CYS A 286 -5.53 -14.25 -5.29
C CYS A 286 -5.46 -15.52 -4.43
N ALA A 287 -4.25 -16.07 -4.31
CA ALA A 287 -3.95 -17.23 -3.48
C ALA A 287 -4.23 -16.96 -2.00
N SER A 288 -3.76 -15.82 -1.47
CA SER A 288 -3.95 -15.42 -0.07
C SER A 288 -5.43 -15.27 0.28
N HIS A 289 -6.23 -14.67 -0.62
CA HIS A 289 -7.67 -14.61 -0.43
C HIS A 289 -8.31 -16.00 -0.47
N SER A 290 -7.88 -16.86 -1.38
CA SER A 290 -8.41 -18.23 -1.50
C SER A 290 -8.13 -19.05 -0.25
N LEU A 291 -6.95 -18.90 0.35
CA LEU A 291 -6.57 -19.52 1.62
C LEU A 291 -7.35 -18.92 2.81
N CYS A 292 -7.51 -17.59 2.87
CA CYS A 292 -8.41 -16.94 3.84
C CYS A 292 -9.85 -17.47 3.79
N LEU A 293 -10.35 -17.81 2.59
CA LEU A 293 -11.70 -18.36 2.44
C LEU A 293 -11.85 -19.80 2.98
N VAL A 294 -10.76 -20.56 3.14
CA VAL A 294 -10.79 -21.87 3.83
C VAL A 294 -11.34 -21.66 5.25
N LEU A 295 -10.77 -20.71 5.98
CA LEU A 295 -11.10 -20.47 7.39
C LEU A 295 -12.36 -19.62 7.57
N THR A 296 -12.59 -18.65 6.69
CA THR A 296 -13.72 -17.73 6.83
C THR A 296 -15.02 -18.23 6.21
N THR A 297 -14.95 -19.13 5.22
CA THR A 297 -16.14 -19.64 4.49
C THR A 297 -16.33 -21.14 4.67
N ASP A 298 -15.28 -21.95 4.43
CA ASP A 298 -15.46 -23.41 4.38
C ASP A 298 -15.54 -24.06 5.76
N ILE A 299 -14.90 -23.46 6.76
CA ILE A 299 -15.03 -23.89 8.15
C ILE A 299 -16.35 -23.36 8.74
N LYS A 300 -16.77 -22.14 8.37
CA LYS A 300 -18.02 -21.52 8.82
C LYS A 300 -19.27 -22.02 8.09
N LEU A 301 -19.28 -23.23 7.50
CA LEU A 301 -20.41 -23.80 6.76
C LEU A 301 -21.77 -23.63 7.48
N LYS A 302 -22.53 -22.60 7.12
CA LYS A 302 -23.88 -22.44 7.66
C LYS A 302 -24.77 -23.51 7.06
N LYS A 303 -25.62 -24.14 7.88
CA LYS A 303 -26.81 -24.84 7.40
C LYS A 303 -27.53 -23.91 6.40
N PRO A 304 -28.05 -24.41 5.27
CA PRO A 304 -28.94 -23.62 4.44
C PRO A 304 -30.06 -23.12 5.37
N LYS A 305 -30.22 -21.79 5.46
CA LYS A 305 -31.37 -21.22 6.16
C LYS A 305 -32.61 -21.83 5.50
N LYS A 306 -33.42 -22.61 6.23
CA LYS A 306 -34.77 -22.98 5.79
C LYS A 306 -35.50 -21.66 5.52
N LYS A 307 -35.53 -21.21 4.26
CA LYS A 307 -36.35 -20.06 3.88
C LYS A 307 -37.78 -20.55 3.99
N LYS A 308 -38.47 -20.17 5.06
CA LYS A 308 -39.86 -20.58 5.28
C LYS A 308 -40.78 -20.21 4.09
N ASN A 309 -40.41 -19.22 3.25
CA ASN A 309 -41.25 -18.73 2.15
C ASN A 309 -40.46 -18.37 0.86
N ALA A 310 -39.71 -19.28 0.22
CA ALA A 310 -39.14 -19.00 -1.11
C ALA A 310 -39.35 -20.14 -2.09
N ALA A 311 -39.84 -19.80 -3.29
CA ALA A 311 -40.11 -20.72 -4.40
C ALA A 311 -38.86 -21.56 -4.78
N PRO A 312 -39.05 -22.82 -5.22
CA PRO A 312 -37.99 -23.78 -5.42
C PRO A 312 -37.28 -23.52 -6.76
N LYS A 313 -36.19 -22.74 -6.76
CA LYS A 313 -35.34 -22.58 -7.97
C LYS A 313 -33.84 -22.76 -7.74
N ARG A 314 -33.40 -23.18 -6.55
CA ARG A 314 -32.02 -23.66 -6.34
C ARG A 314 -32.09 -25.05 -5.72
N ARG A 315 -31.60 -26.06 -6.45
CA ARG A 315 -31.30 -27.39 -5.87
C ARG A 315 -30.45 -27.16 -4.62
N GLU A 316 -31.01 -27.40 -3.44
CA GLU A 316 -30.24 -27.41 -2.20
C GLU A 316 -29.24 -28.54 -2.32
N LYS A 317 -27.94 -28.23 -2.28
CA LYS A 317 -26.90 -29.25 -2.33
C LYS A 317 -26.93 -29.96 -0.98
N GLU A 318 -27.34 -31.23 -0.97
CA GLU A 318 -27.30 -32.05 0.24
C GLU A 318 -25.87 -32.13 0.78
N LEU A 319 -25.74 -31.98 2.11
CA LEU A 319 -24.47 -32.13 2.80
C LEU A 319 -24.07 -33.61 2.80
N THR A 320 -22.81 -33.88 2.44
CA THR A 320 -22.20 -35.20 2.56
C THR A 320 -22.12 -35.64 4.02
N ALA A 321 -21.99 -36.95 4.29
CA ALA A 321 -21.85 -37.47 5.66
C ALA A 321 -20.69 -36.77 6.42
N SER A 322 -19.51 -36.68 5.78
CA SER A 322 -18.34 -35.97 6.33
C SER A 322 -18.60 -34.49 6.65
N GLU A 323 -19.49 -33.82 5.90
CA GLU A 323 -19.84 -32.42 6.18
C GLU A 323 -20.84 -32.29 7.34
N ARG A 324 -21.65 -33.32 7.61
CA ARG A 324 -22.56 -33.35 8.76
C ARG A 324 -21.78 -33.56 10.05
N GLU A 325 -20.88 -34.53 10.07
CA GLU A 325 -19.98 -34.82 11.19
C GLU A 325 -19.13 -33.59 11.56
N PHE A 326 -18.53 -32.93 10.55
CA PHE A 326 -17.77 -31.71 10.80
C PHE A 326 -18.64 -30.57 11.35
N ASN A 327 -19.88 -30.41 10.86
CA ASN A 327 -20.79 -29.38 11.37
C ASN A 327 -21.19 -29.66 12.82
N GLU A 328 -21.38 -30.92 13.20
CA GLU A 328 -21.66 -31.31 14.59
C GLU A 328 -20.48 -30.97 15.50
N PHE A 329 -19.25 -31.36 15.13
CA PHE A 329 -18.03 -30.95 15.83
C PHE A 329 -17.95 -29.42 15.97
N ARG A 330 -18.19 -28.69 14.87
CA ARG A 330 -18.11 -27.24 14.89
C ARG A 330 -19.14 -26.62 15.84
N GLU A 331 -20.41 -27.01 15.74
CA GLU A 331 -21.50 -26.45 16.54
C GLU A 331 -21.37 -26.79 18.03
N THR A 332 -20.80 -27.96 18.37
CA THR A 332 -20.74 -28.45 19.76
C THR A 332 -19.42 -28.17 20.46
N VAL A 333 -18.31 -28.05 19.73
CA VAL A 333 -16.96 -27.92 20.29
C VAL A 333 -16.33 -26.57 19.94
N LEU A 334 -16.25 -26.23 18.64
CA LEU A 334 -15.45 -25.09 18.19
C LEU A 334 -16.18 -23.74 18.33
N ASP A 335 -17.41 -23.64 17.82
CA ASP A 335 -18.18 -22.40 17.78
C ASP A 335 -18.43 -21.83 19.19
N PRO A 336 -18.78 -22.63 20.23
CA PRO A 336 -19.01 -22.09 21.57
C PRO A 336 -17.81 -21.31 22.13
N VAL A 337 -16.60 -21.82 21.91
CA VAL A 337 -15.37 -21.22 22.43
C VAL A 337 -14.99 -19.98 21.63
N LEU A 338 -15.10 -20.03 20.30
CA LEU A 338 -14.85 -18.87 19.44
C LEU A 338 -15.89 -17.76 19.64
N GLU A 339 -17.15 -18.11 19.93
CA GLU A 339 -18.20 -17.14 20.27
C GLU A 339 -17.94 -16.44 21.60
N LYS A 340 -17.37 -17.12 22.61
CA LYS A 340 -16.90 -16.47 23.85
C LYS A 340 -15.84 -15.41 23.55
N CYS A 341 -14.84 -15.76 22.74
CA CYS A 341 -13.81 -14.82 22.28
C CYS A 341 -14.44 -13.64 21.52
N GLN A 342 -15.35 -13.90 20.58
CA GLN A 342 -16.02 -12.86 19.81
C GLN A 342 -16.86 -11.92 20.69
N LYS A 343 -17.56 -12.44 21.69
CA LYS A 343 -18.32 -11.64 22.67
C LYS A 343 -17.39 -10.71 23.45
N LEU A 344 -16.23 -11.21 23.89
CA LEU A 344 -15.20 -10.40 24.55
C LEU A 344 -14.69 -9.28 23.64
N PHE A 345 -14.31 -9.59 22.39
CA PHE A 345 -13.85 -8.58 21.43
C PHE A 345 -14.92 -7.53 21.14
N ASN A 346 -16.18 -7.94 20.98
CA ASN A 346 -17.29 -7.05 20.73
C ASN A 346 -17.57 -6.13 21.92
N LYS A 347 -17.48 -6.64 23.16
CA LYS A 347 -17.66 -5.82 24.37
C LYS A 347 -16.60 -4.74 24.47
N GLN A 348 -15.32 -5.09 24.29
CA GLN A 348 -14.23 -4.11 24.29
C GLN A 348 -14.41 -3.08 23.16
N SER A 349 -14.68 -3.53 21.94
CA SER A 349 -14.75 -2.65 20.76
C SER A 349 -15.90 -1.63 20.81
N ASN A 350 -17.03 -2.01 21.43
CA ASN A 350 -18.25 -1.20 21.39
C ASN A 350 -18.49 -0.37 22.66
N SER A 351 -17.62 -0.46 23.68
CA SER A 351 -17.81 0.25 24.94
C SER A 351 -16.48 0.76 25.50
N PRO A 352 -16.27 2.10 25.56
CA PRO A 352 -15.09 2.67 26.21
C PRO A 352 -14.93 2.20 27.65
N LYS A 353 -16.03 2.13 28.41
CA LYS A 353 -16.05 1.60 29.78
C LYS A 353 -15.57 0.15 29.86
N ALA A 354 -15.99 -0.70 28.91
CA ALA A 354 -15.51 -2.08 28.86
C ALA A 354 -14.02 -2.13 28.50
N ALA A 355 -13.57 -1.28 27.57
CA ALA A 355 -12.16 -1.19 27.20
C ALA A 355 -11.27 -0.73 28.37
N ASP A 356 -11.72 0.27 29.13
CA ASP A 356 -11.01 0.76 30.32
C ASP A 356 -10.93 -0.33 31.40
N LEU A 357 -12.00 -1.11 31.58
CA LEU A 357 -12.01 -2.25 32.49
C LEU A 357 -11.01 -3.33 32.05
N VAL A 358 -10.98 -3.67 30.76
CA VAL A 358 -9.98 -4.62 30.24
C VAL A 358 -8.56 -4.09 30.50
N HIS A 359 -8.32 -2.82 30.19
CA HIS A 359 -7.02 -2.19 30.39
C HIS A 359 -6.61 -2.12 31.86
N SER A 360 -7.55 -1.90 32.78
CA SER A 360 -7.25 -1.81 34.22
C SER A 360 -6.76 -3.14 34.80
N TYR A 361 -7.29 -4.27 34.31
CA TYR A 361 -6.90 -5.61 34.80
C TYR A 361 -5.72 -6.19 34.01
N LEU A 362 -5.66 -5.99 32.70
CA LEU A 362 -4.64 -6.62 31.85
C LEU A 362 -3.44 -5.72 31.56
N HIS A 363 -3.55 -4.41 31.83
CA HIS A 363 -2.59 -3.35 31.47
C HIS A 363 -2.32 -3.25 29.96
N ARG A 364 -3.27 -3.73 29.15
CA ARG A 364 -3.26 -3.64 27.70
C ARG A 364 -4.66 -3.78 27.15
N TYR A 365 -4.90 -3.27 25.95
CA TYR A 365 -6.10 -3.59 25.17
C TYR A 365 -5.94 -4.89 24.41
N LEU A 366 -7.03 -5.63 24.21
CA LEU A 366 -7.03 -6.80 23.34
C LEU A 366 -6.91 -6.37 21.88
N VAL A 367 -6.15 -7.13 21.11
CA VAL A 367 -6.21 -7.07 19.64
C VAL A 367 -7.60 -7.57 19.23
N THR A 368 -8.34 -6.77 18.48
CA THR A 368 -9.71 -7.13 18.04
C THR A 368 -9.71 -7.54 16.56
N PRO A 369 -10.42 -8.62 16.18
CA PRO A 369 -10.40 -9.10 14.80
C PRO A 369 -10.92 -8.06 13.81
N SER A 370 -10.20 -7.89 12.69
CA SER A 370 -10.66 -7.13 11.55
C SER A 370 -11.42 -8.03 10.56
N PRO A 371 -12.59 -7.61 10.02
CA PRO A 371 -13.32 -8.42 9.05
C PRO A 371 -12.58 -8.64 7.72
N THR A 372 -11.56 -7.83 7.44
CA THR A 372 -10.88 -7.76 6.14
C THR A 372 -9.71 -8.75 6.02
N ARG A 373 -9.15 -9.25 7.12
CA ARG A 373 -8.02 -10.21 7.10
C ARG A 373 -8.19 -11.26 8.19
N TRP A 374 -8.15 -12.54 7.81
CA TRP A 374 -8.30 -13.62 8.78
C TRP A 374 -7.15 -13.69 9.79
N ASN A 375 -5.92 -13.29 9.44
CA ASN A 375 -4.76 -13.26 10.36
C ASN A 375 -5.09 -12.48 11.65
N SER A 376 -5.82 -11.37 11.54
CA SER A 376 -6.23 -10.62 12.74
C SER A 376 -7.14 -11.40 13.69
N MET A 377 -7.93 -12.36 13.20
CA MET A 377 -8.68 -13.29 14.05
C MET A 377 -7.74 -14.25 14.78
N PHE A 378 -6.73 -14.76 14.07
CA PHE A 378 -5.71 -15.63 14.65
C PHE A 378 -4.91 -14.92 15.74
N ASP A 379 -4.44 -13.70 15.49
CA ASP A 379 -3.68 -12.89 16.46
C ASP A 379 -4.53 -12.60 17.71
N SER A 380 -5.79 -12.21 17.52
CA SER A 380 -6.74 -11.96 18.60
C SER A 380 -6.99 -13.18 19.48
N VAL A 381 -7.18 -14.35 18.86
CA VAL A 381 -7.43 -15.61 19.61
C VAL A 381 -6.15 -16.10 20.30
N SER A 382 -5.00 -15.98 19.64
CA SER A 382 -3.70 -16.34 20.21
C SER A 382 -3.41 -15.53 21.47
N LEU A 383 -3.62 -14.21 21.41
CA LEU A 383 -3.49 -13.33 22.59
C LEU A 383 -4.43 -13.74 23.73
N VAL A 384 -5.68 -14.12 23.44
CA VAL A 384 -6.59 -14.59 24.49
C VAL A 384 -6.08 -15.88 25.12
N SER A 385 -5.56 -16.82 24.32
CA SER A 385 -4.99 -18.07 24.85
C SER A 385 -3.76 -17.81 25.73
N GLU A 386 -2.85 -16.93 25.30
CA GLU A 386 -1.69 -16.51 26.09
C GLU A 386 -2.11 -15.88 27.42
N LEU A 387 -3.05 -14.94 27.40
CA LEU A 387 -3.56 -14.29 28.61
C LEU A 387 -4.26 -15.25 29.57
N LEU A 388 -4.93 -16.28 29.04
CA LEU A 388 -5.53 -17.32 29.87
C LEU A 388 -4.44 -18.10 30.61
N ASP A 389 -3.30 -18.37 29.99
CA ASP A 389 -2.17 -19.08 30.62
C ASP A 389 -1.39 -18.18 31.60
N GLU A 390 -1.06 -16.95 31.21
CA GLU A 390 -0.22 -16.04 32.01
C GLU A 390 -0.98 -15.35 33.15
N LYS A 391 -2.23 -14.94 32.90
CA LYS A 391 -3.04 -14.09 33.79
C LYS A 391 -4.45 -14.66 34.00
N PRO A 392 -4.59 -15.90 34.50
CA PRO A 392 -5.88 -16.57 34.60
C PRO A 392 -6.88 -15.84 35.50
N LYS A 393 -6.41 -15.27 36.63
CA LYS A 393 -7.28 -14.60 37.63
C LYS A 393 -7.79 -13.26 37.11
N GLU A 394 -6.94 -12.52 36.41
CA GLU A 394 -7.25 -11.25 35.78
C GLU A 394 -8.23 -11.46 34.64
N MET A 395 -8.01 -12.48 33.80
CA MET A 395 -8.96 -12.86 32.75
C MET A 395 -10.33 -13.23 33.34
N GLU A 396 -10.38 -13.98 34.44
CA GLU A 396 -11.65 -14.25 35.13
C GLU A 396 -12.33 -12.98 35.66
N SER A 397 -11.54 -12.04 36.19
CA SER A 397 -12.02 -10.74 36.68
C SER A 397 -12.58 -9.89 35.54
N VAL A 398 -11.92 -9.89 34.38
CA VAL A 398 -12.38 -9.24 33.15
C VAL A 398 -13.70 -9.86 32.68
N MET A 399 -13.78 -11.18 32.54
CA MET A 399 -15.00 -11.85 32.07
C MET A 399 -16.18 -11.57 33.01
N THR A 400 -15.94 -11.61 34.33
CA THR A 400 -16.96 -11.31 35.35
C THR A 400 -17.39 -9.85 35.29
N GLY A 401 -16.43 -8.91 35.23
CA GLY A 401 -16.71 -7.47 35.14
C GLY A 401 -17.44 -7.05 33.87
N LEU A 402 -17.29 -7.80 32.78
CA LEU A 402 -18.01 -7.60 31.52
C LEU A 402 -19.36 -8.32 31.45
N GLY A 403 -19.69 -9.15 32.45
CA GLY A 403 -20.90 -9.99 32.47
C GLY A 403 -20.87 -11.09 31.41
N LEU A 404 -19.69 -11.66 31.13
CA LEU A 404 -19.48 -12.72 30.17
C LEU A 404 -19.23 -14.06 30.87
N GLU A 405 -19.57 -15.17 30.19
CA GLU A 405 -19.27 -16.51 30.67
C GLU A 405 -17.76 -16.77 30.69
N LYS A 406 -17.25 -17.30 31.80
CA LYS A 406 -15.81 -17.60 31.97
C LYS A 406 -15.35 -18.72 31.02
N PHE A 407 -14.05 -18.74 30.72
CA PHE A 407 -13.41 -19.82 29.99
C PHE A 407 -13.14 -21.01 30.91
N SER A 408 -13.65 -22.18 30.55
CA SER A 408 -13.39 -23.44 31.25
C SER A 408 -12.00 -23.99 30.92
N SER A 409 -11.51 -24.99 31.67
CA SER A 409 -10.28 -25.70 31.32
C SER A 409 -10.37 -26.37 29.95
N ARG A 410 -11.56 -26.91 29.62
CA ARG A 410 -11.85 -27.48 28.30
C ARG A 410 -11.75 -26.42 27.19
N ASP A 411 -12.25 -25.21 27.43
CA ASP A 411 -12.18 -24.12 26.44
C ASP A 411 -10.72 -23.77 26.13
N ARG A 412 -9.86 -23.76 27.16
CA ARG A 412 -8.42 -23.47 27.01
C ARG A 412 -7.72 -24.54 26.17
N GLU A 413 -7.99 -25.82 26.42
CA GLU A 413 -7.42 -26.91 25.60
C GLU A 413 -7.87 -26.81 24.13
N ILE A 414 -9.16 -26.54 23.89
CA ILE A 414 -9.68 -26.34 22.53
C ILE A 414 -9.01 -25.15 21.83
N LEU A 415 -8.80 -24.03 22.54
CA LEU A 415 -8.11 -22.87 21.97
C LEU A 415 -6.67 -23.17 21.59
N LYS A 416 -5.94 -23.92 22.43
CA LYS A 416 -4.55 -24.31 22.14
C LYS A 416 -4.47 -25.15 20.87
N GLU A 417 -5.29 -26.19 20.76
CA GLU A 417 -5.31 -27.02 19.55
C GLU A 417 -5.82 -26.25 18.31
N TYR A 418 -6.80 -25.36 18.47
CA TYR A 418 -7.25 -24.49 17.39
C TYR A 418 -6.11 -23.62 16.87
N ILE A 419 -5.35 -23.00 17.77
CA ILE A 419 -4.19 -22.15 17.42
C ILE A 419 -3.12 -23.00 16.75
N GLU A 420 -2.79 -24.18 17.28
CA GLU A 420 -1.78 -25.07 16.71
C GLU A 420 -2.10 -25.46 15.26
N VAL A 421 -3.35 -25.89 15.00
CA VAL A 421 -3.80 -26.24 13.66
C VAL A 421 -3.78 -25.03 12.73
N THR A 422 -4.31 -23.90 13.18
CA THR A 422 -4.53 -22.73 12.31
C THR A 422 -3.30 -21.83 12.16
N ARG A 423 -2.30 -21.94 13.04
CA ARG A 423 -1.01 -21.22 12.96
C ARG A 423 -0.29 -21.50 11.66
N ASN A 424 -0.24 -22.76 11.23
CA ASN A 424 0.38 -23.13 9.96
C ASN A 424 -0.26 -22.42 8.75
N VAL A 425 -1.58 -22.17 8.83
CA VAL A 425 -2.28 -21.40 7.80
C VAL A 425 -2.01 -19.90 7.92
N ALA A 426 -1.90 -19.37 9.14
CA ALA A 426 -1.52 -17.97 9.39
C ALA A 426 -0.12 -17.66 8.85
N ASP A 427 0.86 -18.51 9.14
CA ASP A 427 2.24 -18.38 8.65
C ASP A 427 2.29 -18.42 7.12
N ALA A 428 1.57 -19.35 6.49
CA ALA A 428 1.46 -19.41 5.04
C ALA A 428 0.82 -18.14 4.46
N LEU A 429 -0.20 -17.59 5.13
CA LEU A 429 -0.82 -16.33 4.73
C LEU A 429 0.14 -15.15 4.84
N ASP A 430 0.95 -15.07 5.89
CA ASP A 430 1.97 -14.02 6.05
C ASP A 430 2.99 -14.06 4.90
N VAL A 431 3.49 -15.25 4.56
CA VAL A 431 4.42 -15.43 3.42
C VAL A 431 3.76 -14.98 2.12
N LEU A 432 2.55 -15.48 1.82
CA LEU A 432 1.85 -15.16 0.57
C LEU A 432 1.36 -13.70 0.48
N GLN A 433 1.29 -12.99 1.60
CA GLN A 433 0.93 -11.56 1.67
C GLN A 433 2.16 -10.66 1.75
N GLY A 434 3.38 -11.23 1.76
CA GLY A 434 4.63 -10.49 1.81
C GLY A 434 4.87 -9.62 0.57
N GLU A 435 5.63 -8.54 0.75
CA GLU A 435 6.00 -7.64 -0.35
C GLU A 435 7.37 -7.93 -0.96
N VAL A 436 8.29 -8.51 -0.19
CA VAL A 436 9.68 -8.74 -0.58
C VAL A 436 9.84 -10.21 -0.98
N TYR A 437 10.56 -10.49 -2.07
CA TYR A 437 10.80 -11.84 -2.62
C TYR A 437 9.55 -12.69 -2.90
N MET A 438 8.37 -12.07 -2.94
CA MET A 438 7.11 -12.77 -3.16
C MET A 438 6.84 -13.02 -4.66
N TYR A 439 7.45 -14.05 -5.24
CA TYR A 439 7.23 -14.50 -6.62
C TYR A 439 6.23 -15.65 -6.72
N GLN A 440 5.66 -15.87 -7.92
CA GLN A 440 4.69 -16.94 -8.12
C GLN A 440 5.23 -18.34 -7.73
N GLY A 441 6.54 -18.56 -7.86
CA GLY A 441 7.22 -19.80 -7.48
C GLY A 441 7.23 -20.11 -5.97
N VAL A 442 7.05 -19.12 -5.09
CA VAL A 442 7.00 -19.33 -3.62
C VAL A 442 5.68 -19.99 -3.20
N PHE A 443 4.63 -19.92 -4.03
CA PHE A 443 3.32 -20.44 -3.68
C PHE A 443 3.32 -21.95 -3.39
N SER A 444 3.82 -22.77 -4.32
CA SER A 444 3.78 -24.23 -4.18
C SER A 444 4.58 -24.72 -2.97
N PRO A 445 5.85 -24.27 -2.74
CA PRO A 445 6.60 -24.59 -1.54
C PRO A 445 5.87 -24.21 -0.24
N THR A 446 5.29 -23.01 -0.18
CA THR A 446 4.57 -22.53 1.02
C THR A 446 3.35 -23.40 1.33
N ILE A 447 2.53 -23.71 0.32
CA ILE A 447 1.36 -24.58 0.52
C ILE A 447 1.76 -26.00 0.87
N HIS A 448 2.80 -26.55 0.22
CA HIS A 448 3.32 -27.88 0.53
C HIS A 448 3.81 -27.96 1.99
N LYS A 449 4.66 -27.02 2.41
CA LYS A 449 5.19 -26.97 3.78
C LYS A 449 4.08 -26.78 4.81
N MET A 450 3.09 -25.93 4.53
CA MET A 450 1.91 -25.76 5.37
C MET A 450 1.15 -27.09 5.52
N LYS A 451 0.85 -27.78 4.42
CA LYS A 451 0.15 -29.09 4.46
C LYS A 451 0.94 -30.13 5.25
N GLN A 452 2.26 -30.20 5.03
CA GLN A 452 3.15 -31.09 5.77
C GLN A 452 3.07 -30.82 7.27
N LYS A 453 3.32 -29.57 7.71
CA LYS A 453 3.24 -29.21 9.13
C LYS A 453 1.89 -29.51 9.76
N ILE A 454 0.78 -29.28 9.04
CA ILE A 454 -0.57 -29.61 9.51
C ILE A 454 -0.76 -31.13 9.63
N ASN A 455 -0.25 -31.91 8.65
CA ASN A 455 -0.32 -33.37 8.67
C ASN A 455 0.48 -33.99 9.84
N ASP A 456 1.62 -33.40 10.17
CA ASP A 456 2.50 -33.86 11.25
C ASP A 456 1.89 -33.66 12.67
N LEU A 457 0.80 -32.87 12.80
CA LEU A 457 0.08 -32.71 14.07
C LEU A 457 -0.69 -33.98 14.44
N THR A 458 -0.16 -34.82 15.32
CA THR A 458 -0.82 -36.08 15.75
C THR A 458 -1.61 -35.96 17.04
N ASP A 459 -1.23 -35.04 17.93
CA ASP A 459 -1.70 -35.01 19.33
C ASP A 459 -2.89 -34.07 19.55
N LEU A 460 -3.92 -34.18 18.71
CA LEU A 460 -5.14 -33.35 18.77
C LEU A 460 -6.31 -34.11 19.39
N LYS A 461 -6.71 -33.75 20.62
CA LYS A 461 -7.86 -34.38 21.32
C LYS A 461 -9.20 -33.88 20.81
N PHE A 462 -9.29 -32.61 20.42
CA PHE A 462 -10.52 -31.93 20.02
C PHE A 462 -10.51 -31.55 18.54
N CYS A 463 -9.44 -30.96 18.04
CA CYS A 463 -9.41 -30.29 16.72
C CYS A 463 -8.93 -31.17 15.56
N LEU A 464 -8.90 -32.49 15.71
CA LEU A 464 -8.66 -33.42 14.60
C LEU A 464 -9.64 -33.20 13.42
N PRO A 465 -10.96 -33.05 13.63
CA PRO A 465 -11.88 -32.77 12.52
C PRO A 465 -11.61 -31.42 11.84
N LEU A 466 -11.06 -30.44 12.56
CA LEU A 466 -10.66 -29.15 12.00
C LEU A 466 -9.46 -29.28 11.07
N LYS A 467 -8.43 -30.02 11.51
CA LYS A 467 -7.24 -30.35 10.71
C LYS A 467 -7.64 -30.98 9.38
N GLU A 468 -8.41 -32.06 9.42
CA GLU A 468 -8.85 -32.79 8.22
C GLU A 468 -9.68 -31.91 7.29
N ARG A 469 -10.58 -31.08 7.87
CA ARG A 469 -11.41 -30.17 7.08
C ARG A 469 -10.58 -29.11 6.37
N ILE A 470 -9.57 -28.54 7.04
CA ILE A 470 -8.68 -27.53 6.44
C ILE A 470 -7.95 -28.14 5.24
N LEU A 471 -7.32 -29.30 5.41
CA LEU A 471 -6.57 -29.96 4.33
C LEU A 471 -7.45 -30.24 3.10
N LYS A 472 -8.64 -30.81 3.31
CA LYS A 472 -9.62 -31.06 2.24
C LYS A 472 -10.09 -29.77 1.56
N SER A 473 -10.30 -28.70 2.33
CA SER A 473 -10.71 -27.40 1.79
C SER A 473 -9.60 -26.69 1.01
N VAL A 474 -8.35 -26.80 1.47
CA VAL A 474 -7.17 -26.32 0.75
C VAL A 474 -7.07 -27.05 -0.60
N GLU A 475 -7.21 -28.38 -0.60
CA GLU A 475 -7.14 -29.18 -1.83
C GLU A 475 -8.21 -28.76 -2.85
N LYS A 476 -9.46 -28.70 -2.39
CA LYS A 476 -10.61 -28.26 -3.20
C LYS A 476 -10.47 -26.83 -3.74
N ARG A 477 -9.87 -25.92 -2.98
CA ARG A 477 -9.79 -24.50 -3.39
C ARG A 477 -8.60 -24.22 -4.30
N LEU A 478 -7.50 -24.93 -4.11
CA LEU A 478 -6.25 -24.65 -4.82
C LEU A 478 -6.08 -25.51 -6.07
N TYR A 479 -6.43 -26.80 -6.01
CA TYR A 479 -6.21 -27.74 -7.13
C TYR A 479 -7.48 -27.98 -7.95
N GLU A 480 -8.61 -28.33 -7.32
CA GLU A 480 -9.86 -28.61 -8.07
C GLU A 480 -10.44 -27.37 -8.78
N ARG A 481 -10.07 -26.16 -8.34
CA ARG A 481 -10.48 -24.90 -8.98
C ARG A 481 -9.46 -24.36 -9.98
N ARG A 482 -8.46 -25.16 -10.35
CA ARG A 482 -7.39 -24.82 -11.30
C ARG A 482 -6.80 -23.43 -11.04
N LEU A 483 -6.46 -23.11 -9.79
CA LEU A 483 -5.66 -21.88 -9.56
C LEU A 483 -4.27 -22.01 -10.19
N PHE A 484 -3.82 -23.27 -10.34
CA PHE A 484 -2.60 -23.71 -10.99
C PHE A 484 -2.86 -25.10 -11.59
N GLU A 485 -2.23 -25.40 -12.73
CA GLU A 485 -2.30 -26.70 -13.37
C GLU A 485 -1.72 -27.80 -12.47
N SER A 486 -2.28 -28.99 -12.61
CA SER A 486 -2.02 -30.16 -11.78
C SER A 486 -0.55 -30.60 -11.82
N ASP A 487 0.00 -30.91 -10.64
CA ASP A 487 0.92 -32.02 -10.30
C ASP A 487 1.92 -32.57 -11.35
N ALA A 488 2.35 -31.78 -12.33
CA ALA A 488 3.68 -31.96 -12.89
C ALA A 488 4.62 -31.52 -11.78
N ALA A 489 5.24 -32.51 -11.12
CA ALA A 489 6.28 -32.32 -10.13
C ALA A 489 7.28 -31.28 -10.64
N ALA A 490 7.09 -30.01 -10.27
CA ALA A 490 7.98 -28.96 -10.68
C ALA A 490 9.33 -29.27 -10.02
N PRO A 491 10.40 -29.52 -10.80
CA PRO A 491 11.74 -29.77 -10.25
C PRO A 491 12.29 -28.55 -9.49
N PHE A 492 11.54 -27.44 -9.47
CA PHE A 492 11.86 -26.18 -8.83
C PHE A 492 11.92 -26.20 -7.30
N VAL A 493 11.61 -27.33 -6.64
CA VAL A 493 11.77 -27.48 -5.18
C VAL A 493 13.24 -27.34 -4.73
N GLN A 494 14.21 -27.32 -5.65
CA GLN A 494 15.64 -27.22 -5.32
C GLN A 494 16.29 -25.83 -5.48
N ILE A 495 15.59 -24.78 -5.92
CA ILE A 495 16.23 -23.47 -6.17
C ILE A 495 15.45 -22.33 -5.52
N VAL A 496 15.44 -22.22 -4.19
CA VAL A 496 15.64 -20.95 -3.47
C VAL A 496 16.05 -21.26 -2.01
N PRO A 497 17.34 -21.43 -1.67
CA PRO A 497 17.78 -21.54 -0.28
C PRO A 497 17.40 -20.32 0.57
N ASP A 498 17.38 -19.12 -0.03
CA ASP A 498 17.18 -17.85 0.68
C ASP A 498 15.72 -17.52 1.02
N ALA A 499 14.74 -18.23 0.43
CA ALA A 499 13.33 -18.07 0.82
C ALA A 499 13.01 -18.87 2.11
N PHE A 500 13.82 -19.88 2.43
CA PHE A 500 13.64 -20.70 3.64
C PHE A 500 14.12 -19.99 4.91
N VAL A 501 15.05 -19.03 4.80
CA VAL A 501 15.51 -18.21 5.94
C VAL A 501 14.36 -17.39 6.55
N ILE A 502 13.32 -17.07 5.77
CA ILE A 502 12.16 -16.30 6.24
C ILE A 502 11.22 -17.12 7.14
N ILE A 503 11.29 -18.47 7.08
CA ILE A 503 10.39 -19.34 7.85
C ILE A 503 10.99 -19.73 9.21
N GLU A 504 12.31 -19.66 9.38
CA GLU A 504 12.97 -20.03 10.64
C GLU A 504 13.27 -18.82 11.55
N ASP A 505 13.51 -17.62 11.01
CA ASP A 505 13.87 -16.43 11.80
C ASP A 505 12.67 -15.54 12.21
N LYS A 506 11.69 -16.11 12.92
CA LYS A 506 10.70 -15.32 13.70
C LYS A 506 11.00 -15.33 15.20
N ALA A 507 12.20 -15.73 15.61
CA ALA A 507 12.63 -15.68 17.01
C ALA A 507 13.26 -14.33 17.41
N ASP A 508 13.72 -13.49 16.47
CA ASP A 508 14.32 -12.19 16.77
C ASP A 508 13.91 -11.13 15.74
N PHE A 509 12.75 -10.47 15.97
CA PHE A 509 12.48 -9.10 15.49
C PHE A 509 11.44 -8.40 16.38
#